data_AF-A0A517TWJ5-F1
#
_entry.id   AF-A0A517TWJ5-F1
#
_cell.length_a   1.000
_cell.length_b   1.000
_cell.length_c   1.000
_cell.angle_alpha   90.00
_cell.angle_beta   90.00
_cell.angle_gamma   90.00
#
_symmetry.space_group_name_H-M   'P 1'
#
loop_
_entity.id
_entity.type
_entity.pdbx_description
1 polymer ?
#
loop_
_entity_poly.entity_id
_entity_poly.type
_entity_poly.pdbx_seq_one_letter_code
_entity_poly.pdbx_strand_id
1 'polypeptide(L)'
;MPIGRPRRLNAEKCQEICRLVAAGHSFAAVARAMGCNVKTIRRHADFDPQFQRRLEAAAIVARSSPLQVIRRAAQTNPQAAAWLRERTGQRSPRR
;
A
#
# COMPACT_ATOMS: atom_id res chain seq x y z
N MET A 1 -10.88 -2.64 -38.06
CA MET A 1 -10.90 -3.12 -36.66
C MET A 1 -11.60 -2.07 -35.81
N PRO A 2 -12.80 -2.31 -35.23
CA PRO A 2 -13.38 -1.31 -34.36
C PRO A 2 -12.61 -1.31 -33.04
N ILE A 3 -12.03 -0.17 -32.70
CA ILE A 3 -11.37 0.07 -31.40
C ILE A 3 -12.47 0.02 -30.35
N GLY A 4 -12.57 -1.11 -29.65
CA GLY A 4 -13.53 -1.31 -28.58
C GLY A 4 -13.39 -0.23 -27.50
N ARG A 5 -14.51 0.13 -26.88
CA ARG A 5 -14.62 1.15 -25.83
C ARG A 5 -13.41 1.10 -24.88
N PRO A 6 -12.65 2.19 -24.70
CA PRO A 6 -11.49 2.18 -23.83
C PRO A 6 -11.88 1.70 -22.44
N ARG A 7 -11.19 0.67 -21.94
CA ARG A 7 -11.37 0.18 -20.57
C ARG A 7 -11.14 1.38 -19.65
N ARG A 8 -12.08 1.63 -18.73
CA ARG A 8 -12.06 2.80 -17.81
C ARG A 8 -10.75 2.93 -17.00
N LEU A 9 -10.03 1.82 -16.86
CA LEU A 9 -8.71 1.72 -16.28
C LEU A 9 -7.73 1.24 -17.37
N ASN A 10 -6.84 2.14 -17.79
CA ASN A 10 -5.69 1.84 -18.63
C ASN A 10 -4.49 1.44 -17.76
N ALA A 11 -3.42 0.95 -18.38
CA ALA A 11 -2.24 0.47 -17.66
C ALA A 11 -1.62 1.57 -16.76
N GLU A 12 -1.60 2.82 -17.23
CA GLU A 12 -1.09 3.99 -16.49
C GLU A 12 -1.88 4.25 -15.22
N LYS A 13 -3.23 4.28 -15.30
CA LYS A 13 -4.07 4.45 -14.10
C LYS A 13 -3.90 3.30 -13.13
N CYS A 14 -3.73 2.07 -13.62
CA CYS A 14 -3.46 0.92 -12.76
C CYS A 14 -2.12 1.06 -12.02
N GLN A 15 -1.09 1.56 -12.71
CA GLN A 15 0.20 1.85 -12.07
C GLN A 15 0.07 2.96 -11.01
N GLU A 16 -0.64 4.03 -11.33
CA GLU A 16 -0.83 5.15 -10.41
C GLU A 16 -1.68 4.76 -9.19
N ILE A 17 -2.69 3.91 -9.37
CA ILE A 17 -3.44 3.32 -8.26
C ILE A 17 -2.49 2.55 -7.32
N CYS A 18 -1.63 1.68 -7.86
CA CYS A 18 -0.69 0.93 -7.03
C CYS A 18 0.28 1.86 -6.29
N ARG A 19 0.74 2.94 -6.94
CA ARG A 19 1.60 3.95 -6.33
C ARG A 19 0.94 4.62 -5.12
N LEU A 20 -0.29 5.10 -5.30
CA LEU A 20 -1.03 5.78 -4.23
C LEU A 20 -1.38 4.84 -3.08
N VAL A 21 -1.74 3.59 -3.38
CA VAL A 21 -1.98 2.57 -2.35
C VAL A 21 -0.69 2.29 -1.58
N ALA A 22 0.46 2.16 -2.25
CA ALA A 22 1.76 1.95 -1.60
C ALA A 22 2.17 3.12 -0.69
N ALA A 23 1.77 4.34 -1.06
CA ALA A 23 1.94 5.54 -0.23
C ALA A 23 0.98 5.60 0.98
N GLY A 24 0.05 4.64 1.11
CA GLY A 24 -0.88 4.55 2.24
C GLY A 24 -2.21 5.28 2.05
N HIS A 25 -2.53 5.75 0.84
CA HIS A 25 -3.83 6.34 0.57
C HIS A 25 -4.95 5.28 0.59
N SER A 26 -6.12 5.67 1.12
CA SER A 26 -7.29 4.80 1.11
C SER A 26 -7.86 4.61 -0.30
N PHE A 27 -8.50 3.47 -0.56
CA PHE A 27 -9.13 3.19 -1.85
C PHE A 27 -10.14 4.28 -2.27
N ALA A 28 -10.83 4.92 -1.32
CA ALA A 28 -11.75 6.01 -1.61
C ALA A 28 -11.03 7.27 -2.12
N ALA A 29 -9.90 7.63 -1.50
CA ALA A 29 -9.08 8.76 -1.95
C ALA A 29 -8.47 8.49 -3.33
N VAL A 30 -7.96 7.26 -3.54
CA VAL A 30 -7.40 6.83 -4.82
C VAL A 30 -8.48 6.84 -5.92
N ALA A 31 -9.66 6.32 -5.65
CA ALA A 31 -10.77 6.31 -6.62
C ALA A 31 -11.18 7.73 -7.03
N ARG A 32 -11.25 8.66 -6.05
CA ARG A 32 -11.50 10.08 -6.31
C ARG A 32 -10.42 10.70 -7.19
N ALA A 33 -9.14 10.46 -6.88
CA ALA A 33 -8.02 10.97 -7.66
C ALA A 33 -8.03 10.45 -9.11
N MET A 34 -8.47 9.20 -9.32
CA MET A 34 -8.55 8.57 -10.64
C MET A 34 -9.85 8.88 -11.41
N GLY A 35 -10.77 9.65 -10.82
CA GLY A 35 -12.08 9.96 -11.41
C GLY A 35 -12.97 8.72 -11.58
N CYS A 36 -12.88 7.74 -10.69
CA CYS A 36 -13.68 6.52 -10.76
C CYS A 36 -14.28 6.12 -9.39
N ASN A 37 -15.11 5.08 -9.39
CA ASN A 37 -15.65 4.50 -8.16
C ASN A 37 -14.72 3.37 -7.68
N VAL A 38 -14.62 3.18 -6.36
CA VAL A 38 -13.92 2.03 -5.75
C VAL A 38 -14.38 0.69 -6.35
N LYS A 39 -15.68 0.56 -6.65
CA LYS A 39 -16.22 -0.64 -7.33
C LYS A 39 -15.56 -0.90 -8.69
N THR A 40 -15.19 0.16 -9.42
CA THR A 40 -14.50 0.04 -10.71
C THR A 40 -13.10 -0.53 -10.53
N ILE A 41 -12.37 -0.08 -9.49
CA ILE A 41 -11.03 -0.60 -9.17
C ILE A 41 -11.13 -2.08 -8.76
N ARG A 42 -12.07 -2.42 -7.87
CA ARG A 42 -12.29 -3.81 -7.43
C ARG A 42 -12.63 -4.74 -8.59
N ARG A 43 -13.61 -4.36 -9.41
CA ARG A 43 -14.01 -5.14 -10.60
C ARG A 43 -12.86 -5.32 -11.59
N HIS A 44 -11.97 -4.33 -11.68
CA HIS A 44 -10.78 -4.46 -12.53
C HIS A 44 -9.75 -5.42 -11.94
N ALA A 45 -9.54 -5.40 -10.62
CA ALA A 45 -8.70 -6.37 -9.92
C ALA A 45 -9.25 -7.80 -10.06
N ASP A 46 -10.57 -7.98 -9.95
CA ASP A 46 -11.20 -9.30 -10.13
C ASP A 46 -11.00 -9.85 -11.56
N PHE A 47 -10.93 -8.95 -12.56
CA PHE A 47 -10.72 -9.34 -13.96
C PHE A 47 -9.24 -9.52 -14.32
N ASP A 48 -8.34 -8.77 -13.69
CA ASP A 48 -6.90 -8.78 -13.94
C ASP A 48 -6.13 -9.23 -12.68
N PRO A 49 -5.80 -10.54 -12.58
CA PRO A 49 -5.05 -11.08 -11.45
C PRO A 49 -3.67 -10.44 -11.27
N GLN A 50 -3.04 -9.94 -12.33
CA GLN A 50 -1.74 -9.26 -12.22
C GLN A 50 -1.90 -7.88 -11.57
N PHE A 51 -2.96 -7.16 -11.92
CA PHE A 51 -3.30 -5.92 -11.21
C PHE A 51 -3.64 -6.17 -9.74
N GLN A 52 -4.40 -7.22 -9.44
CA GLN A 52 -4.69 -7.62 -8.06
C GLN A 52 -3.41 -7.88 -7.25
N ARG A 53 -2.48 -8.69 -7.77
CA ARG A 53 -1.19 -8.96 -7.09
C ARG A 53 -0.38 -7.68 -6.83
N ARG A 54 -0.35 -6.75 -7.79
CA ARG A 54 0.33 -5.46 -7.62
C ARG A 54 -0.34 -4.59 -6.54
N LEU A 55 -1.67 -4.59 -6.49
CA LEU A 55 -2.44 -3.90 -5.44
C LEU A 55 -2.17 -4.49 -4.05
N GLU A 56 -2.12 -5.81 -3.93
CA GLU A 56 -1.81 -6.50 -2.67
C GLU A 56 -0.38 -6.18 -2.19
N ALA A 57 0.60 -6.24 -3.10
CA ALA A 57 1.98 -5.86 -2.80
C ALA A 57 2.08 -4.39 -2.34
N ALA A 58 1.40 -3.48 -3.03
CA ALA A 58 1.32 -2.08 -2.63
C ALA A 58 0.72 -1.91 -1.23
N ALA A 59 -0.35 -2.65 -0.92
CA ALA A 59 -0.96 -2.59 0.41
C ALA A 59 -0.03 -3.14 1.52
N ILE A 60 0.79 -4.14 1.22
CA ILE A 60 1.84 -4.63 2.13
C ILE A 60 2.90 -3.54 2.37
N VAL A 61 3.35 -2.86 1.32
CA VAL A 61 4.29 -1.74 1.42
C VAL A 61 3.73 -0.63 2.31
N ALA A 62 2.48 -0.23 2.11
CA ALA A 62 1.83 0.78 2.94
C ALA A 62 1.78 0.41 4.43
N ARG A 63 1.44 -0.85 4.74
CA ARG A 63 1.41 -1.34 6.13
C ARG A 63 2.81 -1.43 6.75
N SER A 64 3.82 -1.75 5.95
CA SER A 64 5.19 -1.90 6.42
C SER A 64 5.95 -0.58 6.49
N SER A 65 5.55 0.46 5.74
CA SER A 65 6.25 1.75 5.68
C SER A 65 6.37 2.43 7.05
N PRO A 66 5.32 2.57 7.88
CA PRO A 66 5.46 3.12 9.24
C PRO A 66 6.39 2.29 10.13
N LEU A 67 6.34 0.96 10.02
CA LEU A 67 7.23 0.07 10.78
C LEU A 67 8.69 0.21 10.34
N GLN A 68 8.93 0.39 9.04
CA GLN A 68 10.26 0.66 8.48
C GLN A 68 10.81 2.00 8.98
N VAL A 69 9.96 3.05 9.03
CA VAL A 69 10.35 4.37 9.56
C VAL A 69 10.77 4.25 11.03
N ILE A 70 9.99 3.56 11.84
CA ILE A 70 10.32 3.40 13.27
C ILE A 70 11.57 2.53 13.45
N ARG A 71 11.72 1.44 12.67
CA ARG A 71 12.94 0.62 12.67
C ARG A 71 14.18 1.42 12.32
N ARG A 72 14.08 2.33 11.34
CA ARG A 72 15.18 3.22 10.95
C ARG A 72 15.48 4.24 12.05
N ALA A 73 14.45 4.87 12.62
CA ALA A 73 14.62 5.82 13.73
C ALA A 73 15.24 5.16 14.96
N ALA A 74 14.92 3.89 15.24
CA ALA A 74 15.52 3.12 16.33
C ALA A 74 17.03 2.88 16.18
N GLN A 75 17.61 3.05 14.99
CA GLN A 75 19.07 2.92 14.79
C GLN A 75 19.84 4.13 15.34
N THR A 76 19.20 5.30 15.43
CA THR A 76 19.85 6.56 15.81
C THR A 76 19.24 7.22 17.03
N ASN A 77 17.98 6.92 17.37
CA ASN A 77 17.27 7.50 18.50
C ASN A 77 17.02 6.44 19.60
N PRO A 78 17.61 6.60 20.81
CA PRO A 78 17.41 5.68 21.92
C PRO A 78 15.95 5.50 22.36
N GLN A 79 15.12 6.53 22.27
CA GLN A 79 13.69 6.47 22.63
C GLN A 79 12.91 5.62 21.61
N ALA A 80 13.20 5.78 20.32
CA ALA A 80 12.61 4.94 19.28
C ALA A 80 13.04 3.46 19.42
N ALA A 81 14.29 3.22 19.82
CA ALA A 81 14.79 1.88 20.12
C ALA A 81 14.14 1.25 21.35
N ALA A 82 13.86 2.03 22.40
CA ALA A 82 13.13 1.56 23.57
C ALA A 82 11.68 1.19 23.22
N TRP A 83 10.96 2.09 22.53
CA TRP A 83 9.59 1.86 22.06
C TRP A 83 9.48 0.59 21.21
N LEU A 84 10.44 0.36 20.31
CA LEU A 84 10.43 -0.81 19.44
C LEU A 84 10.64 -2.11 20.22
N ARG A 85 11.57 -2.14 21.20
CA ARG A 85 11.83 -3.30 22.06
C ARG A 85 10.63 -3.69 22.91
N GLU A 86 9.92 -2.70 23.46
CA GLU A 86 8.70 -2.93 24.24
C GLU A 86 7.61 -3.62 23.41
N ARG A 87 7.49 -3.27 22.13
CA ARG A 87 6.45 -3.82 21.23
C ARG A 87 6.82 -5.12 20.53
N THR A 88 8.11 -5.41 20.36
CA THR A 88 8.56 -6.70 19.79
C THR A 88 8.66 -7.81 20.82
N GLY A 89 8.34 -7.54 22.08
CA GLY A 89 8.39 -8.54 23.15
C GLY A 89 9.81 -8.96 23.52
N GLN A 90 10.84 -8.24 23.05
CA GLN A 90 12.21 -8.37 23.54
C GLN A 90 12.33 -7.71 24.92
N ARG A 91 11.57 -8.23 25.87
CA ARG A 91 11.80 -7.99 27.28
C ARG A 91 13.10 -8.74 27.59
N SER A 92 14.21 -8.02 27.72
CA SER A 92 15.46 -8.63 28.18
C SER A 92 15.15 -9.48 29.41
N PRO A 93 15.60 -10.75 29.48
CA PRO A 93 15.42 -11.54 30.68
C PRO A 93 16.01 -10.74 31.83
N ARG A 94 15.16 -10.44 32.83
CA ARG A 94 15.63 -9.84 34.08
C ARG A 94 16.62 -10.83 34.68
N ARG A 95 17.84 -10.35 34.92
CA ARG A 95 18.93 -11.08 35.57
C ARG A 95 18.48 -11.76 36.85
#